data_AF-A0A1W6WE12-F1
#
_entry.id   AF-A0A1W6WE12-F1
#
_cell.length_a   1.000
_cell.length_b   1.000
_cell.length_c   1.000
_cell.angle_alpha   90.00
_cell.angle_beta   90.00
_cell.angle_gamma   90.00
#
_symmetry.space_group_name_H-M   'P 1'
#
loop_
_entity.id
_entity.type
_entity.pdbx_description
1 polymer ?
#
loop_
_entity_poly.entity_id
_entity_poly.type
_entity_poly.pdbx_seq_one_letter_code
_entity_poly.pdbx_strand_id
1 'polypeptide(L)' 'MENKETMEKLEKIFREYHDDLKPGSLKPETTFEELELDSLDIVDLAMACEDEFGINIPDDANLKNVQDLLNLIQKGGKE' A
#
# COMPACT_ATOMS: atom_id res chain seq x y z
N MET A 1 12.45 -2.36 -9.99
CA MET A 1 11.03 -2.58 -9.71
C MET A 1 10.25 -1.65 -10.61
N GLU A 2 9.60 -2.17 -11.64
CA GLU A 2 8.63 -1.38 -12.41
C GLU A 2 7.38 -1.23 -11.54
N ASN A 3 6.79 -0.02 -11.48
CA ASN A 3 5.65 0.31 -10.62
C ASN A 3 4.48 -0.68 -10.73
N LYS A 4 4.40 -1.39 -11.85
CA LYS A 4 3.41 -2.42 -12.11
C LYS A 4 3.49 -3.60 -11.13
N GLU A 5 4.67 -4.18 -10.91
CA GLU A 5 4.83 -5.31 -9.98
C GLU A 5 4.52 -4.92 -8.54
N THR A 6 4.94 -3.71 -8.14
CA THR A 6 4.62 -3.16 -6.82
C THR A 6 3.12 -2.99 -6.65
N MET A 7 2.43 -2.42 -7.64
CA MET A 7 0.97 -2.30 -7.60
C MET A 7 0.27 -3.66 -7.54
N GLU A 8 0.70 -4.65 -8.32
CA GLU A 8 0.07 -5.98 -8.32
C GLU A 8 0.18 -6.65 -6.94
N LYS A 9 1.35 -6.55 -6.30
CA LYS A 9 1.55 -7.03 -4.92
C LYS A 9 0.70 -6.24 -3.92
N LEU A 10 0.67 -4.92 -4.04
CA LEU A 10 -0.07 -4.04 -3.13
C LEU A 10 -1.57 -4.28 -3.25
N GLU A 11 -2.11 -4.42 -4.46
CA GLU A 11 -3.49 -4.86 -4.71
C GLU A 11 -3.79 -6.19 -4.04
N LYS A 12 -2.86 -7.15 -4.10
CA LYS A 12 -3.03 -8.44 -3.44
C LYS A 12 -3.13 -8.29 -1.92
N ILE A 13 -2.24 -7.52 -1.30
CA ILE A 13 -2.29 -7.24 0.14
C ILE A 13 -3.62 -6.56 0.48
N PHE A 14 -3.98 -5.49 -0.23
CA PHE A 14 -5.24 -4.77 -0.06
C PHE A 14 -6.45 -5.70 -0.14
N ARG A 15 -6.43 -6.72 -1.00
CA ARG A 15 -7.50 -7.71 -1.13
C ARG A 15 -7.61 -8.67 0.04
N GLU A 16 -6.50 -8.93 0.75
CA GLU A 16 -6.54 -9.73 1.98
C GLU A 16 -7.21 -8.97 3.12
N TYR A 17 -7.08 -7.64 3.15
CA TYR A 17 -7.75 -6.78 4.13
C TYR A 17 -9.14 -6.30 3.65
N HIS A 18 -9.37 -6.23 2.34
CA HIS A 18 -10.57 -5.68 1.71
C HIS A 18 -11.04 -6.54 0.51
N ASP A 19 -11.95 -7.48 0.77
CA ASP A 19 -12.39 -8.49 -0.22
C ASP A 19 -13.11 -7.88 -1.44
N ASP A 20 -13.67 -6.67 -1.31
CA ASP A 20 -14.43 -5.99 -2.38
C ASP A 20 -13.53 -5.36 -3.46
N LEU A 21 -12.20 -5.35 -3.26
CA LEU A 21 -11.28 -4.68 -4.15
C LEU A 21 -11.02 -5.51 -5.42
N LYS A 22 -11.44 -4.98 -6.58
CA LYS A 22 -11.25 -5.64 -7.89
C LYS A 22 -9.82 -5.47 -8.42
N PRO A 23 -9.30 -6.45 -9.19
CA PRO A 23 -7.95 -6.34 -9.75
C PRO A 23 -7.93 -5.25 -10.82
N GLY A 24 -6.95 -4.36 -10.75
CA GLY A 24 -6.84 -3.17 -11.61
C GLY A 24 -7.81 -2.05 -11.24
N SER A 25 -8.52 -2.16 -10.11
CA SER A 25 -9.39 -1.08 -9.62
C SER A 25 -8.65 -0.15 -8.65
N LEU A 26 -7.52 -0.60 -8.10
CA LEU A 26 -6.66 0.23 -7.28
C LEU A 26 -5.90 1.22 -8.16
N LYS A 27 -6.08 2.51 -7.89
CA LYS A 27 -5.34 3.56 -8.58
C LYS A 27 -4.43 4.32 -7.61
N PRO A 28 -3.36 4.96 -8.09
CA PRO A 28 -2.50 5.76 -7.21
C PRO A 28 -3.25 6.95 -6.60
N GLU A 29 -4.21 7.48 -7.35
CA GLU A 29 -5.09 8.59 -6.97
C GLU A 29 -6.13 8.21 -5.89
N THR A 30 -6.40 6.91 -5.68
CA THR A 30 -7.36 6.44 -4.69
C THR A 30 -6.85 6.70 -3.27
N THR A 31 -7.67 7.35 -2.44
CA THR A 31 -7.33 7.58 -1.03
C THR A 31 -7.71 6.39 -0.15
N PHE A 32 -7.06 6.25 1.00
CA PHE A 32 -7.44 5.20 1.95
C PHE A 32 -8.81 5.46 2.58
N GLU A 33 -9.20 6.73 2.70
CA GLU A 33 -10.56 7.13 3.10
C GLU A 33 -11.62 6.67 2.09
N GLU A 34 -11.35 6.76 0.78
CA GLU A 34 -12.26 6.25 -0.27
C GLU A 34 -12.41 4.74 -0.25
N LEU A 35 -11.40 4.03 0.25
CA LEU A 35 -11.42 2.58 0.45
C LEU A 35 -12.03 2.19 1.80
N GLU A 36 -12.55 3.15 2.57
CA GLU A 36 -13.12 2.95 3.89
C GLU A 36 -12.12 2.28 4.87
N LEU A 37 -10.82 2.53 4.68
CA LEU A 37 -9.78 2.02 5.57
C LEU A 37 -9.62 2.93 6.78
N ASP A 38 -9.68 2.33 7.97
CA ASP A 38 -9.39 3.02 9.21
C ASP A 38 -7.88 3.09 9.45
N SER A 39 -7.47 3.90 10.43
CA SER A 39 -6.06 4.05 10.79
C SER A 39 -5.40 2.74 11.23
N LEU A 40 -6.17 1.80 11.79
CA LEU A 40 -5.66 0.46 12.12
C LEU A 40 -5.38 -0.36 10.86
N ASP A 41 -6.29 -0.34 9.87
CA ASP A 41 -6.07 -1.03 8.60
C ASP A 41 -4.84 -0.49 7.87
N ILE A 42 -4.62 0.83 7.91
CA ILE A 42 -3.43 1.46 7.33
C ILE A 42 -2.14 0.96 8.00
N VAL A 43 -2.14 0.81 9.34
CA VAL A 43 -0.99 0.30 10.10
C VAL A 43 -0.71 -1.16 9.76
N ASP A 44 -1.74 -2.00 9.72
CA ASP A 44 -1.63 -3.41 9.32
C ASP A 44 -1.12 -3.55 7.88
N LEU A 45 -1.64 -2.72 6.95
CA LEU A 45 -1.20 -2.66 5.56
C LEU A 45 0.26 -2.22 5.42
N ALA A 46 0.68 -1.23 6.21
CA ALA A 46 2.05 -0.78 6.23
C ALA A 46 2.98 -1.91 6.68
N MET A 47 2.67 -2.60 7.78
CA MET A 47 3.46 -3.75 8.25
C MET A 47 3.51 -4.88 7.22
N ALA A 48 2.38 -5.21 6.58
CA ALA A 48 2.34 -6.22 5.54
C ALA A 48 3.21 -5.83 4.32
N CYS A 49 3.21 -4.54 3.96
CA CYS A 49 4.10 -4.03 2.91
C CYS A 49 5.57 -4.06 3.34
N GLU A 50 5.89 -3.73 4.59
CA GLU A 50 7.25 -3.82 5.12
C GLU A 50 7.81 -5.24 5.04
N ASP A 51 7.02 -6.25 5.42
CA ASP A 51 7.40 -7.66 5.33
C ASP A 51 7.49 -8.16 3.88
N GLU A 52 6.47 -7.90 3.05
CA GLU A 52 6.37 -8.40 1.67
C GLU A 52 7.37 -7.74 0.71
N PHE A 53 7.71 -6.48 0.95
CA PHE A 53 8.69 -5.74 0.13
C PHE A 53 10.07 -5.60 0.78
N GLY A 54 10.22 -5.97 2.06
CA GLY A 54 11.48 -5.81 2.80
C GLY A 54 11.89 -4.35 2.97
N ILE A 55 10.91 -3.46 3.19
CA ILE A 55 11.12 -2.02 3.36
C ILE A 55 10.85 -1.59 4.80
N ASN A 56 11.17 -0.35 5.14
CA ASN A 56 10.82 0.26 6.42
C ASN A 56 9.93 1.49 6.20
N ILE A 57 8.68 1.41 6.63
CA ILE A 57 7.71 2.52 6.61
C ILE A 57 7.77 3.20 7.99
N PRO A 58 8.07 4.51 8.06
CA PRO A 58 8.11 5.19 9.35
C PRO A 58 6.70 5.31 9.95
N ASP A 59 6.54 5.13 11.27
CA ASP A 59 5.27 5.32 11.99
C ASP A 59 4.64 6.71 11.78
N ASP A 60 5.47 7.74 11.57
CA ASP A 60 5.01 9.11 11.30
C ASP A 60 4.64 9.34 9.81
N ALA A 61 4.68 8.29 8.98
CA ALA A 61 4.28 8.37 7.58
C ALA A 61 2.79 8.70 7.49
N ASN A 62 2.49 9.90 6.99
CA ASN A 62 1.11 10.32 6.74
C ASN A 62 0.63 9.77 5.39
N LEU A 63 0.32 8.48 5.40
CA LEU A 63 -0.25 7.73 4.28
C LEU A 63 -1.68 8.21 4.00
N LYS A 64 -1.88 8.93 2.88
CA LYS A 64 -3.21 9.44 2.47
C LYS A 64 -3.84 8.68 1.31
N ASN A 65 -3.00 8.22 0.39
CA ASN A 65 -3.41 7.55 -0.83
C ASN A 65 -2.42 6.47 -1.20
N VAL A 66 -2.86 5.60 -2.11
CA VAL A 66 -2.07 4.48 -2.62
C VAL A 66 -0.75 4.97 -3.23
N GLN A 67 -0.74 6.12 -3.88
CA GLN A 67 0.48 6.72 -4.45
C GLN A 67 1.56 6.99 -3.38
N ASP A 68 1.17 7.44 -2.19
CA ASP A 68 2.11 7.73 -1.10
C ASP A 68 2.79 6.43 -0.62
N LEU A 69 1.99 5.38 -0.41
CA LEU A 69 2.49 4.06 -0.04
C LEU A 69 3.41 3.47 -1.12
N LEU A 70 3.03 3.58 -2.40
CA LEU A 70 3.87 3.17 -3.54
C LEU A 70 5.21 3.91 -3.56
N ASN A 71 5.20 5.21 -3.28
CA ASN A 71 6.42 6.02 -3.23
C ASN A 71 7.33 5.57 -2.09
N LEU A 72 6.77 5.26 -0.91
CA LEU A 72 7.55 4.73 0.21
C LEU A 72 8.20 3.40 -0.15
N ILE A 73 7.44 2.49 -0.78
CA ILE A 73 7.97 1.19 -1.20
C ILE A 73 9.10 1.35 -2.22
N GLN A 74 8.92 2.20 -3.22
CA GLN A 74 9.96 2.46 -4.22
C GLN A 74 11.19 3.16 -3.66
N LYS A 75 11.03 3.94 -2.59
CA LYS A 75 12.12 4.65 -1.93
C LYS A 75 12.87 3.76 -0.95
N GLY A 76 12.17 2.90 -0.21
CA GLY A 76 12.73 1.97 0.77
C GLY A 76 13.37 0.72 0.13
N GLY A 77 12.85 0.22 -0.99
CA GLY A 77 13.39 -0.95 -1.69
C GLY A 77 14.65 -0.70 -2.53
N LYS A 78 15.39 0.38 -2.27
CA LYS A 78 16.59 0.80 -3.03
C LYS A 78 17.93 0.57 -2.33
N GLU A 79 17.96 -0.21 -1.25
CA GLU A 79 19.21 -0.60 -0.57
C GLU A 79 19.63 -2.04 -0.89
#